data_AF-A0A661PIX3-F1
#
_entry.id   AF-A0A661PIX3-F1
#
_cell.length_a   1.000
_cell.length_b   1.000
_cell.length_c   1.000
_cell.angle_alpha   90.00
_cell.angle_beta   90.00
_cell.angle_gamma   90.00
#
_symmetry.space_group_name_H-M   'P 1'
#
loop_
_entity.id
_entity.type
_entity.pdbx_description
1 polymer ?
#
loop_
_entity_poly.entity_id
_entity_poly.type
_entity_poly.pdbx_seq_one_letter_code
_entity_poly.pdbx_strand_id
1 'polypeptide(L)'
;MFAPDVRLEGFTHDDWQRLLNLFRPVRPPVATQDQPRGRGLVLALHDGGKLRKLLHSHVGRLRLDDLERHWPLTAQQLAGRHDASWAISLERGALEDIMEGLGARTKRHDDLTQQMLTLLSLIQGQLVRGRIDLWPHRLEGLPMPNEAMIQSTLDTVCPAGKTMVLGLFDGDELWTSMALRRGDQGVDLILGPDQIRRELGLLSGDFRRDHRHLARFVADYAGPLSLGCFAEHQTFRALEVDPTPGAWALAVAVRDVVLHPVPAAMAVPLGLDVGRAALSALREVAARLDPAGVLTPTLSAIRDVTLGQREVREVLGFNPFEVLRKLLSRER
;
A
#
# COMPACT_ATOMS: atom_id res chain seq x y z
N MET A 1 -12.15 2.44 -9.72
CA MET A 1 -11.70 1.82 -8.45
C MET A 1 -12.82 1.81 -7.42
N PHE A 2 -13.51 2.93 -7.18
CA PHE A 2 -14.76 2.97 -6.40
C PHE A 2 -15.98 2.98 -7.32
N ALA A 3 -17.05 2.32 -6.91
CA ALA A 3 -18.34 2.46 -7.56
C ALA A 3 -18.92 3.87 -7.30
N PRO A 4 -19.79 4.40 -8.18
CA PRO A 4 -20.41 5.72 -8.00
C PRO A 4 -21.20 5.85 -6.68
N ASP A 5 -21.69 4.73 -6.16
CA ASP A 5 -22.53 4.59 -4.97
C ASP A 5 -21.78 3.95 -3.79
N VAL A 6 -20.45 4.13 -3.73
CA VAL A 6 -19.63 3.58 -2.64
C VAL A 6 -20.16 3.98 -1.26
N ARG A 7 -20.37 2.98 -0.41
CA ARG A 7 -20.79 3.15 0.98
C ARG A 7 -19.59 3.09 1.91
N LEU A 8 -19.49 4.05 2.83
CA LEU A 8 -18.51 4.04 3.91
C LEU A 8 -19.26 3.86 5.23
N GLU A 9 -18.94 2.79 5.96
CA GLU A 9 -19.67 2.38 7.16
C GLU A 9 -18.72 2.04 8.31
N GLY A 10 -19.19 2.15 9.55
CA GLY A 10 -18.48 1.59 10.70
C GLY A 10 -17.15 2.26 11.05
N PHE A 11 -16.98 3.55 10.76
CA PHE A 11 -15.82 4.32 11.23
C PHE A 11 -16.26 5.38 12.24
N THR A 12 -15.64 5.37 13.41
CA THR A 12 -15.64 6.50 14.34
C THR A 12 -14.47 7.45 14.05
N HIS A 13 -14.43 8.58 14.76
CA HIS A 13 -13.30 9.50 14.67
C HIS A 13 -11.97 8.83 15.05
N ASP A 14 -11.96 8.05 16.12
CA ASP A 14 -10.75 7.37 16.60
C ASP A 14 -10.27 6.30 15.62
N ASP A 15 -11.20 5.65 14.90
CA ASP A 15 -10.87 4.64 13.88
C ASP A 15 -10.16 5.25 12.69
N TRP A 16 -10.61 6.42 12.25
CA TRP A 16 -9.90 7.17 11.22
C TRP A 16 -8.50 7.56 11.69
N GLN A 17 -8.34 7.98 12.94
CA GLN A 17 -7.01 8.27 13.48
C GLN A 17 -6.12 7.02 13.53
N ARG A 18 -6.64 5.88 14.00
CA ARG A 18 -5.91 4.61 14.05
C ARG A 18 -5.50 4.14 12.64
N LEU A 19 -6.43 4.14 11.68
CA LEU A 19 -6.12 3.81 10.28
C LEU A 19 -5.07 4.73 9.68
N LEU A 20 -5.18 6.05 9.86
CA LEU A 20 -4.18 7.00 9.38
C LEU A 20 -2.83 6.83 10.10
N ASN A 21 -2.83 6.41 11.36
CA ASN A 21 -1.62 6.11 12.12
C ASN A 21 -0.89 4.88 11.58
N LEU A 22 -1.55 3.91 10.94
CA LEU A 22 -0.88 2.82 10.21
C LEU A 22 -0.03 3.35 9.07
N PHE A 23 -0.50 4.38 8.36
CA PHE A 23 0.30 4.95 7.27
C PHE A 23 1.32 5.97 7.76
N ARG A 24 1.39 6.26 9.07
CA ARG A 24 2.47 7.08 9.61
C ARG A 24 3.76 6.26 9.58
N PRO A 25 4.81 6.74 8.90
CA PRO A 25 6.05 5.98 8.75
C PRO A 25 6.71 5.71 10.11
N VAL A 26 6.82 4.43 10.47
CA VAL A 26 7.50 3.94 11.69
C VAL A 26 9.00 4.25 11.60
N ARG A 27 9.62 4.57 12.74
CA ARG A 27 11.08 4.66 12.83
C ARG A 27 11.61 3.25 13.07
N PRO A 28 12.54 2.72 12.25
CA PRO A 28 13.16 1.45 12.57
C PRO A 28 13.87 1.55 13.94
N PRO A 29 13.71 0.56 14.82
CA PRO A 29 14.44 0.51 16.09
C PRO A 29 15.90 0.18 15.77
N VAL A 30 16.75 1.20 15.62
CA VAL A 30 18.19 1.01 15.44
C VAL A 30 18.92 1.56 16.65
N ALA A 31 19.63 0.64 17.32
CA ALA A 31 20.68 0.89 18.27
C ALA A 31 21.76 1.81 17.67
N THR A 32 22.18 2.82 18.44
CA THR A 32 23.37 3.66 18.22
C THR A 32 23.49 4.35 16.85
N GLN A 33 22.91 5.54 16.75
CA GLN A 33 23.65 6.74 16.33
C GLN A 33 22.80 8.00 16.50
N ASP A 34 23.25 8.87 17.40
CA ASP A 34 22.85 10.28 17.52
C ASP A 34 23.22 11.04 16.24
N GLN A 35 22.42 10.89 15.19
CA GLN A 35 22.32 11.92 14.17
C GLN A 35 20.93 12.55 14.26
N PRO A 36 20.80 13.88 14.43
CA PRO A 36 19.52 14.54 14.25
C PRO A 36 19.05 14.23 12.82
N ARG A 37 18.04 13.39 12.72
CA ARG A 37 17.41 13.05 11.44
C ARG A 37 16.28 14.04 11.22
N GLY A 38 16.42 14.82 10.15
CA GLY A 38 15.53 15.91 9.81
C GLY A 38 14.05 15.60 9.84
N ARG A 39 13.24 16.60 10.21
CA ARG A 39 11.79 16.49 10.41
C ARG A 39 11.04 17.46 9.49
N GLY A 40 9.95 16.99 8.91
CA GLY A 40 9.06 17.82 8.11
C GLY A 40 9.43 17.92 6.64
N LEU A 41 8.79 18.88 5.97
CA LEU A 41 8.88 19.14 4.54
C LEU A 41 9.42 20.56 4.33
N VAL A 42 10.39 20.70 3.44
CA VAL A 42 10.82 22.00 2.90
C VAL A 42 10.32 22.16 1.48
N LEU A 43 9.66 23.27 1.21
CA LEU A 43 9.16 23.63 -0.11
C LEU A 43 9.86 24.89 -0.60
N ALA A 44 10.58 24.77 -1.71
CA ALA A 44 11.19 25.87 -2.44
C ALA A 44 10.39 26.16 -3.70
N LEU A 45 9.95 27.39 -3.88
CA LEU A 45 9.33 27.87 -5.12
C LEU A 45 10.31 28.81 -5.82
N HIS A 46 10.62 28.55 -7.08
CA HIS A 46 11.52 29.38 -7.88
C HIS A 46 10.91 29.79 -9.22
N ASP A 47 11.47 30.84 -9.81
CA ASP A 47 11.00 31.40 -11.08
C ASP A 47 12.22 31.92 -11.86
N GLY A 48 12.47 31.40 -13.06
CA GLY A 48 13.63 31.78 -13.88
C GLY A 48 14.96 31.61 -13.17
N GLY A 49 15.14 30.52 -12.43
CA GLY A 49 16.36 30.24 -11.67
C GLY A 49 16.55 31.11 -10.42
N LYS A 50 15.54 31.85 -9.95
CA LYS A 50 15.59 32.62 -8.70
C LYS A 50 14.60 32.09 -7.68
N LEU A 51 15.05 31.94 -6.43
CA LEU A 51 14.19 31.53 -5.32
C LEU A 51 13.19 32.64 -4.97
N ARG A 52 11.90 32.29 -4.84
CA ARG A 52 10.79 33.22 -4.56
C ARG A 52 10.13 32.97 -3.21
N LYS A 53 9.97 31.71 -2.84
CA LYS A 53 9.41 31.31 -1.54
C LYS A 53 10.16 30.10 -1.01
N LEU A 54 10.32 30.08 0.31
CA LEU A 54 10.89 28.97 1.05
C LEU A 54 10.05 28.75 2.30
N LEU A 55 9.55 27.53 2.46
CA LEU A 55 8.63 27.14 3.53
C LEU A 55 9.13 25.85 4.16
N HIS A 56 9.03 25.76 5.48
CA HIS A 56 9.28 24.56 6.25
C HIS A 56 8.01 24.21 7.04
N SER A 57 7.54 22.97 6.96
CA SER A 57 6.24 22.57 7.55
C SER A 57 6.14 22.83 9.06
N HIS A 58 7.26 22.73 9.80
CA HIS A 58 7.30 23.01 11.24
C HIS A 58 7.69 24.44 11.63
N VAL A 59 8.61 25.08 10.87
CA VAL A 59 9.18 26.39 11.25
C VAL A 59 8.43 27.54 10.55
N GLY A 60 7.64 27.23 9.52
CA GLY A 60 6.93 28.22 8.72
C GLY A 60 7.82 28.80 7.62
N ARG A 61 7.70 30.10 7.36
CA ARG A 61 8.43 30.76 6.28
C ARG A 61 9.91 30.95 6.64
N LEU A 62 10.78 30.44 5.78
CA LEU A 62 12.23 30.60 5.90
C LEU A 62 12.71 31.84 5.14
N ARG A 63 13.90 32.33 5.49
CA ARG A 63 14.52 33.49 4.80
C ARG A 63 15.13 33.04 3.48
N LEU A 64 14.96 33.87 2.44
CA LEU A 64 15.47 33.56 1.10
C LEU A 64 17.00 33.76 1.05
N ASP A 65 17.49 34.78 1.75
CA ASP A 65 18.90 35.17 1.83
C ASP A 65 19.80 34.02 2.29
N ASP A 66 19.26 33.09 3.09
CA ASP A 66 19.97 31.90 3.59
C ASP A 66 20.43 30.97 2.46
N LEU A 67 19.69 30.95 1.35
CA LEU A 67 19.94 30.06 0.20
C LEU A 67 20.30 30.79 -1.09
N GLU A 68 20.06 32.10 -1.19
CA GLU A 68 20.17 32.85 -2.45
C GLU A 68 21.56 32.72 -3.11
N ARG A 69 22.64 32.73 -2.31
CA ARG A 69 24.02 32.58 -2.80
C ARG A 69 24.36 31.21 -3.37
N HIS A 70 23.59 30.20 -2.99
CA HIS A 70 23.86 28.80 -3.33
C HIS A 70 22.79 28.21 -4.25
N TRP A 71 21.84 29.03 -4.70
CA TRP A 71 20.76 28.60 -5.59
C TRP A 71 21.29 28.51 -7.05
N PRO A 72 20.88 27.51 -7.85
CA PRO A 72 19.90 26.46 -7.58
C PRO A 72 20.44 25.30 -6.73
N LEU A 73 19.56 24.70 -5.93
CA LEU A 73 19.84 23.51 -5.13
C LEU A 73 18.91 22.38 -5.53
N THR A 74 19.43 21.17 -5.48
CA THR A 74 18.59 19.97 -5.54
C THR A 74 17.72 19.86 -4.29
N ALA A 75 16.60 19.15 -4.40
CA ALA A 75 15.73 18.83 -3.28
C ALA A 75 16.50 18.11 -2.16
N GLN A 76 17.44 17.22 -2.50
CA GLN A 76 18.29 16.56 -1.50
C GLN A 76 19.15 17.56 -0.71
N GLN A 77 19.77 18.53 -1.39
CA GLN A 77 20.57 19.58 -0.74
C GLN A 77 19.69 20.51 0.12
N LEU A 78 18.48 20.82 -0.34
CA LEU A 78 17.48 21.58 0.43
C LEU A 78 17.10 20.84 1.72
N ALA A 79 16.80 19.54 1.61
CA ALA A 79 16.47 18.70 2.76
C ALA A 79 17.62 18.65 3.77
N GLY A 80 18.86 18.47 3.29
CA GLY A 80 20.05 18.42 4.15
C GLY A 80 20.33 19.73 4.89
N ARG A 81 20.15 20.89 4.23
CA ARG A 81 20.44 22.21 4.84
C ARG A 81 19.44 22.64 5.90
N HIS A 82 18.20 22.21 5.76
CA HIS A 82 17.13 22.58 6.67
C HIS A 82 16.73 21.46 7.62
N ASP A 83 17.53 20.39 7.68
CA ASP A 83 17.25 19.19 8.47
C ASP A 83 15.79 18.74 8.29
N ALA A 84 15.39 18.53 7.03
CA ALA A 84 14.05 18.10 6.66
C ALA A 84 14.04 16.64 6.17
N SER A 85 12.95 15.92 6.44
CA SER A 85 12.73 14.55 5.95
C SER A 85 12.40 14.53 4.46
N TRP A 86 11.77 15.61 3.98
CA TRP A 86 11.30 15.76 2.60
C TRP A 86 11.68 17.14 2.09
N ALA A 87 11.93 17.23 0.79
CA ALA A 87 12.08 18.51 0.11
C ALA A 87 11.42 18.47 -1.26
N ILE A 88 10.84 19.59 -1.65
CA ILE A 88 10.26 19.79 -2.97
C ILE A 88 10.76 21.14 -3.50
N SER A 89 11.35 21.14 -4.69
CA SER A 89 11.60 22.34 -5.47
C SER A 89 10.58 22.40 -6.61
N LEU A 90 9.88 23.52 -6.73
CA LEU A 90 8.85 23.76 -7.74
C LEU A 90 9.20 25.01 -8.53
N GLU A 91 9.24 24.88 -9.85
CA GLU A 91 9.23 26.03 -10.72
C GLU A 91 7.83 26.64 -10.79
N ARG A 92 7.75 27.96 -10.82
CA ARG A 92 6.51 28.69 -11.04
C ARG A 92 5.87 28.25 -12.37
N GLY A 93 4.56 28.07 -12.39
CA GLY A 93 3.84 27.54 -13.55
C GLY A 93 3.78 26.01 -13.60
N ALA A 94 4.63 25.28 -12.86
CA ALA A 94 4.60 23.81 -12.92
C ALA A 94 3.28 23.25 -12.38
N LEU A 95 2.75 23.84 -11.30
CA LEU A 95 1.48 23.43 -10.72
C LEU A 95 0.31 23.85 -11.62
N GLU A 96 0.36 25.06 -12.17
CA GLU A 96 -0.64 25.58 -13.10
C GLU A 96 -0.76 24.67 -14.34
N ASP A 97 0.36 24.27 -14.95
CA ASP A 97 0.38 23.36 -16.09
C ASP A 97 -0.17 21.96 -15.74
N ILE A 98 0.09 21.48 -14.53
CA ILE A 98 -0.50 20.21 -14.05
C ILE A 98 -2.01 20.37 -13.94
N MET A 99 -2.50 21.46 -13.35
CA MET A 99 -3.93 21.69 -13.17
C MET A 99 -4.65 21.92 -14.50
N GLU A 100 -4.07 22.69 -15.42
CA GLU A 100 -4.59 22.90 -16.77
C GLU A 100 -4.60 21.58 -17.56
N GLY A 101 -3.50 20.83 -17.51
CA GLY A 101 -3.41 19.51 -18.14
C GLY A 101 -4.43 18.51 -17.56
N LEU A 102 -4.66 18.55 -16.26
CA LEU A 102 -5.65 17.69 -15.60
C LEU A 102 -7.06 18.07 -16.06
N GLY A 103 -7.38 19.36 -16.07
CA GLY A 103 -8.67 19.86 -16.55
C GLY A 103 -8.93 19.54 -18.03
N ALA A 104 -7.90 19.64 -18.87
CA ALA A 104 -8.00 19.35 -20.31
C ALA A 104 -8.18 17.84 -20.62
N ARG A 105 -7.70 16.96 -19.75
CA ARG A 105 -7.70 15.50 -19.97
C ARG A 105 -8.81 14.75 -19.25
N THR A 106 -9.31 15.31 -18.14
CA THR A 106 -10.36 14.68 -17.34
C THR A 106 -11.71 14.78 -18.04
N LYS A 107 -12.39 13.64 -18.19
CA LYS A 107 -13.75 13.56 -18.73
C LYS A 107 -14.75 13.32 -17.61
N ARG A 108 -16.01 13.66 -17.87
CA ARG A 108 -17.12 13.48 -16.91
C ARG A 108 -17.35 12.02 -16.47
N HIS A 109 -16.91 11.06 -17.28
CA HIS A 109 -17.10 9.62 -17.04
C HIS A 109 -15.83 8.97 -16.49
N ASP A 110 -14.75 9.75 -16.31
CA ASP A 110 -13.50 9.20 -15.80
C ASP A 110 -13.66 8.85 -14.33
N ASP A 111 -13.28 7.63 -13.97
CA ASP A 111 -13.28 7.21 -12.58
C ASP A 111 -12.10 7.84 -11.80
N LEU A 112 -12.11 7.71 -10.48
CA LEU A 112 -11.05 8.26 -9.63
C LEU A 112 -9.67 7.68 -9.99
N THR A 113 -9.60 6.42 -10.45
CA THR A 113 -8.34 5.79 -10.86
C THR A 113 -7.74 6.53 -12.04
N GLN A 114 -8.56 6.77 -13.07
CA GLN A 114 -8.16 7.43 -14.31
C GLN A 114 -7.74 8.87 -14.04
N GLN A 115 -8.48 9.59 -13.17
CA GLN A 115 -8.11 10.93 -12.74
C GLN A 115 -6.77 10.94 -11.98
N MET A 116 -6.56 9.99 -11.07
CA MET A 116 -5.30 9.86 -10.32
C MET A 116 -4.12 9.49 -11.22
N LEU A 117 -4.29 8.56 -12.16
CA LEU A 117 -3.27 8.20 -13.14
C LEU A 117 -2.92 9.38 -14.05
N THR A 118 -3.91 10.15 -14.46
CA THR A 118 -3.72 11.38 -15.24
C THR A 118 -2.92 12.41 -14.46
N LEU A 119 -3.28 12.66 -13.21
CA LEU A 119 -2.54 13.56 -12.32
C LEU A 119 -1.09 13.12 -12.13
N LEU A 120 -0.87 11.84 -11.82
CA LEU A 120 0.48 11.28 -11.64
C LEU A 120 1.32 11.37 -12.92
N SER A 121 0.72 11.10 -14.09
CA SER A 121 1.39 11.25 -15.39
C SER A 121 1.81 12.70 -15.65
N LEU A 122 0.97 13.68 -15.29
CA LEU A 122 1.29 15.11 -15.43
C LEU A 122 2.41 15.54 -14.48
N ILE A 123 2.38 15.08 -13.22
CA ILE A 123 3.45 15.31 -12.24
C ILE A 123 4.77 14.71 -12.76
N GLN A 124 4.74 13.46 -13.25
CA GLN A 124 5.91 12.81 -13.83
C GLN A 124 6.46 13.59 -15.03
N GLY A 125 5.59 14.13 -15.89
CA GLY A 125 5.99 15.00 -16.98
C GLY A 125 6.76 16.25 -16.52
N GLN A 126 6.34 16.87 -15.42
CA GLN A 126 7.06 18.02 -14.85
C GLN A 126 8.37 17.63 -14.14
N LEU A 127 8.42 16.46 -13.49
CA LEU A 127 9.65 15.88 -12.92
C LEU A 127 10.70 15.63 -14.02
N VAL A 128 10.32 14.98 -15.12
CA VAL A 128 11.22 14.70 -16.27
C VAL A 128 11.72 15.98 -16.93
N ARG A 129 10.90 17.04 -16.95
CA ARG A 129 11.30 18.36 -17.45
C ARG A 129 12.18 19.15 -16.47
N GLY A 130 12.43 18.63 -15.26
CA GLY A 130 13.21 19.30 -14.22
C GLY A 130 12.52 20.51 -13.59
N ARG A 131 11.20 20.65 -13.78
CA ARG A 131 10.40 21.76 -13.22
C ARG A 131 9.88 21.45 -11.83
N ILE A 132 9.90 20.18 -11.46
CA ILE A 132 9.72 19.69 -10.10
C ILE A 132 10.94 18.85 -9.77
N ASP A 133 11.48 19.03 -8.57
CA ASP A 133 12.49 18.15 -7.98
C ASP A 133 11.99 17.73 -6.59
N LEU A 134 12.09 16.45 -6.25
CA LEU A 134 11.45 15.88 -5.07
C LEU A 134 12.39 14.91 -4.36
N TRP A 135 12.54 15.08 -3.05
CA TRP A 135 13.36 14.22 -2.22
C TRP A 135 12.56 13.70 -1.02
N PRO A 136 12.68 12.41 -0.67
CA PRO A 136 13.41 11.34 -1.36
C PRO A 136 12.69 10.78 -2.60
N HIS A 137 13.48 10.27 -3.56
CA HIS A 137 13.00 9.61 -4.78
C HIS A 137 12.54 8.17 -4.52
N ARG A 138 11.59 7.98 -3.60
CA ARG A 138 11.21 6.63 -3.11
C ARG A 138 10.70 5.70 -4.21
N LEU A 139 10.07 6.25 -5.23
CA LEU A 139 9.47 5.49 -6.32
C LEU A 139 10.38 5.39 -7.55
N GLU A 140 11.65 5.77 -7.43
CA GLU A 140 12.60 5.67 -8.54
C GLU A 140 12.80 4.21 -8.99
N GLY A 141 12.83 4.03 -10.31
CA GLY A 141 12.98 2.73 -10.97
C GLY A 141 11.70 1.87 -11.02
N LEU A 142 10.57 2.34 -10.46
CA LEU A 142 9.29 1.65 -10.60
C LEU A 142 8.56 2.12 -11.87
N PRO A 143 8.00 1.21 -12.68
CA PRO A 143 7.20 1.60 -13.82
C PRO A 143 5.95 2.35 -13.35
N MET A 144 5.57 3.40 -14.08
CA MET A 144 4.31 4.08 -13.84
C MET A 144 3.16 3.09 -14.10
N PRO A 145 2.32 2.78 -13.10
CA PRO A 145 1.22 1.83 -13.31
C PRO A 145 0.25 2.40 -14.35
N ASN A 146 -0.21 1.55 -15.26
CA ASN A 146 -1.31 1.89 -16.15
C ASN A 146 -2.62 1.29 -15.62
N GLU A 147 -3.74 1.71 -16.22
CA GLU A 147 -5.07 1.27 -15.78
C GLU A 147 -5.23 -0.25 -15.86
N ALA A 148 -4.78 -0.88 -16.94
CA ALA A 148 -4.87 -2.33 -17.12
C ALA A 148 -4.09 -3.10 -16.04
N MET A 149 -2.93 -2.60 -15.64
CA MET A 149 -2.10 -3.17 -14.58
C MET A 149 -2.82 -3.08 -13.22
N ILE A 150 -3.43 -1.93 -12.91
CA ILE A 150 -4.20 -1.76 -11.66
C ILE A 150 -5.42 -2.69 -11.66
N GLN A 151 -6.19 -2.72 -12.75
CA GLN A 151 -7.38 -3.57 -12.86
C GLN A 151 -7.00 -5.05 -12.76
N SER A 152 -5.96 -5.50 -13.47
CA SER A 152 -5.48 -6.89 -13.40
C SER A 152 -5.00 -7.27 -12.00
N THR A 153 -4.29 -6.36 -11.30
CA THR A 153 -3.88 -6.58 -9.91
C THR A 153 -5.10 -6.71 -8.99
N LEU A 154 -6.09 -5.83 -9.14
CA LEU A 154 -7.32 -5.90 -8.37
C LEU A 154 -8.12 -7.16 -8.69
N ASP A 155 -8.27 -7.57 -9.96
CA ASP A 155 -8.96 -8.80 -10.36
C ASP A 155 -8.31 -10.04 -9.76
N THR A 156 -6.99 -10.00 -9.65
CA THR A 156 -6.19 -11.09 -9.09
C THR A 156 -6.36 -11.23 -7.58
N VAL A 157 -6.36 -10.11 -6.85
CA VAL A 157 -6.40 -10.11 -5.38
C VAL A 157 -7.84 -10.05 -4.83
N CYS A 158 -8.73 -9.36 -5.53
CA CYS A 158 -10.13 -9.17 -5.19
C CYS A 158 -10.99 -9.12 -6.46
N PRO A 159 -11.43 -10.28 -6.96
CA PRO A 159 -12.42 -10.34 -8.04
C PRO A 159 -13.71 -9.59 -7.69
N ALA A 160 -14.50 -9.23 -8.71
CA ALA A 160 -15.85 -8.69 -8.49
C ALA A 160 -16.72 -9.71 -7.71
N GLY A 161 -17.57 -9.19 -6.83
CA GLY A 161 -18.38 -9.95 -5.87
C GLY A 161 -17.61 -10.50 -4.66
N LYS A 162 -16.34 -10.15 -4.48
CA LYS A 162 -15.50 -10.59 -3.36
C LYS A 162 -15.09 -9.44 -2.45
N THR A 163 -14.61 -9.80 -1.27
CA THR A 163 -14.19 -8.85 -0.23
C THR A 163 -12.75 -9.11 0.21
N MET A 164 -11.97 -8.04 0.39
CA MET A 164 -10.71 -8.09 1.12
C MET A 164 -10.89 -7.56 2.53
N VAL A 165 -10.13 -8.08 3.50
CA VAL A 165 -10.13 -7.55 4.86
C VAL A 165 -8.72 -7.43 5.44
N LEU A 166 -8.44 -6.31 6.09
CA LEU A 166 -7.34 -6.14 7.03
C LEU A 166 -7.92 -6.10 8.44
N GLY A 167 -7.41 -6.91 9.36
CA GLY A 167 -7.81 -6.90 10.77
C GLY A 167 -6.59 -6.91 11.68
N LEU A 168 -6.39 -5.83 12.42
CA LEU A 168 -5.28 -5.69 13.35
C LEU A 168 -5.80 -5.69 14.78
N PHE A 169 -5.22 -6.56 15.59
CA PHE A 169 -5.60 -6.79 16.98
C PHE A 169 -4.57 -6.16 17.92
N ASP A 170 -4.97 -5.86 19.14
CA ASP A 170 -4.07 -5.48 20.23
C ASP A 170 -4.62 -6.08 21.53
N GLY A 171 -4.12 -7.26 21.89
CA GLY A 171 -4.67 -8.04 22.99
C GLY A 171 -6.12 -8.44 22.74
N ASP A 172 -7.02 -8.05 23.65
CA ASP A 172 -8.45 -8.37 23.62
C ASP A 172 -9.31 -7.37 22.81
N GLU A 173 -8.67 -6.45 22.07
CA GLU A 173 -9.36 -5.49 21.19
C GLU A 173 -9.02 -5.73 19.71
N LEU A 174 -10.03 -5.57 18.84
CA LEU A 174 -9.78 -5.29 17.43
C LEU A 174 -9.34 -3.82 17.29
N TRP A 175 -8.03 -3.58 17.34
CA TRP A 175 -7.43 -2.26 17.29
C TRP A 175 -7.87 -1.46 16.05
N THR A 176 -7.80 -2.05 14.85
CA THR A 176 -8.44 -1.49 13.65
C THR A 176 -8.73 -2.58 12.64
N SER A 177 -9.67 -2.31 11.74
CA SER A 177 -9.91 -3.15 10.58
C SER A 177 -10.44 -2.32 9.42
N MET A 178 -10.34 -2.87 8.22
CA MET A 178 -10.95 -2.31 7.03
C MET A 178 -11.28 -3.46 6.09
N ALA A 179 -12.55 -3.61 5.75
CA ALA A 179 -12.98 -4.52 4.70
C ALA A 179 -13.43 -3.75 3.46
N LEU A 180 -12.99 -4.22 2.29
CA LEU A 180 -13.25 -3.64 0.98
C LEU A 180 -13.96 -4.66 0.13
N ARG A 181 -15.25 -4.47 -0.11
CA ARG A 181 -16.02 -5.28 -1.05
C ARG A 181 -15.91 -4.65 -2.43
N ARG A 182 -15.71 -5.50 -3.44
CA ARG A 182 -15.71 -5.08 -4.83
C ARG A 182 -16.97 -5.58 -5.53
N GLY A 183 -17.80 -4.67 -6.02
CA GLY A 183 -18.88 -4.94 -6.96
C GLY A 183 -18.41 -4.86 -8.42
N ASP A 184 -19.35 -4.93 -9.36
CA ASP A 184 -19.06 -4.97 -10.80
C ASP A 184 -18.44 -3.67 -11.33
N GLN A 185 -18.73 -2.53 -10.68
CA GLN A 185 -18.22 -1.20 -11.06
C GLN A 185 -17.03 -0.73 -10.20
N GLY A 186 -16.52 -1.58 -9.31
CA GLY A 186 -15.44 -1.25 -8.38
C GLY A 186 -15.84 -1.47 -6.92
N VAL A 187 -15.08 -0.89 -6.00
CA VAL A 187 -15.34 -0.97 -4.56
C VAL A 187 -16.63 -0.21 -4.25
N ASP A 188 -17.66 -0.96 -3.85
CA ASP A 188 -19.02 -0.49 -3.55
C ASP A 188 -19.26 -0.38 -2.03
N LEU A 189 -18.44 -1.03 -1.21
CA LEU A 189 -18.50 -0.95 0.24
C LEU A 189 -17.12 -0.93 0.89
N ILE A 190 -16.91 0.06 1.77
CA ILE A 190 -15.80 0.16 2.70
C ILE A 190 -16.35 0.05 4.12
N LEU A 191 -16.04 -1.04 4.80
CA LEU A 191 -16.52 -1.34 6.13
C LEU A 191 -15.39 -1.16 7.16
N GLY A 192 -15.63 -0.31 8.14
CA GLY A 192 -14.71 0.02 9.22
C GLY A 192 -14.90 -0.80 10.51
N PRO A 193 -14.06 -0.55 11.51
CA PRO A 193 -13.93 -1.41 12.68
C PRO A 193 -15.03 -1.25 13.73
N ASP A 194 -15.74 -0.12 13.79
CA ASP A 194 -16.82 0.08 14.78
C ASP A 194 -17.99 -0.87 14.51
N GLN A 195 -18.44 -0.99 13.27
CA GLN A 195 -19.50 -1.94 12.90
C GLN A 195 -19.07 -3.39 13.20
N ILE A 196 -17.81 -3.71 12.91
CA ILE A 196 -17.24 -5.04 13.13
C ILE A 196 -17.11 -5.36 14.63
N ARG A 197 -16.64 -4.42 15.46
CA ARG A 197 -16.44 -4.63 16.90
C ARG A 197 -17.74 -4.91 17.64
N ARG A 198 -18.84 -4.27 17.24
CA ARG A 198 -20.16 -4.51 17.84
C ARG A 198 -20.61 -5.96 17.71
N GLU A 199 -20.20 -6.62 16.63
CA GLU A 199 -20.62 -7.98 16.29
C GLU A 199 -19.64 -9.04 16.78
N LEU A 200 -18.34 -8.70 16.89
CA LEU A 200 -17.32 -9.62 17.41
C LEU A 200 -17.48 -9.96 18.91
N GLY A 201 -18.07 -9.05 19.68
CA GLY A 201 -18.20 -9.22 21.13
C GLY A 201 -16.86 -9.23 21.85
N LEU A 202 -16.75 -10.03 22.92
CA LEU A 202 -15.51 -10.17 23.69
C LEU A 202 -14.51 -11.08 22.98
N LEU A 203 -13.32 -10.56 22.71
CA LEU A 203 -12.24 -11.31 22.10
C LEU A 203 -11.46 -12.11 23.15
N SER A 204 -10.78 -13.17 22.70
CA SER A 204 -10.03 -14.06 23.60
C SER A 204 -8.65 -13.52 23.97
N GLY A 205 -8.16 -12.51 23.28
CA GLY A 205 -6.79 -12.02 23.40
C GLY A 205 -5.78 -12.78 22.53
N ASP A 206 -6.24 -13.73 21.71
CA ASP A 206 -5.43 -14.50 20.77
C ASP A 206 -5.98 -14.28 19.35
N PHE A 207 -5.38 -13.33 18.63
CA PHE A 207 -5.82 -12.98 17.27
C PHE A 207 -5.84 -14.19 16.31
N ARG A 208 -5.01 -15.21 16.55
CA ARG A 208 -4.96 -16.45 15.74
C ARG A 208 -6.25 -17.27 15.86
N ARG A 209 -7.07 -17.02 16.87
CA ARG A 209 -8.42 -17.55 17.02
C ARG A 209 -9.45 -16.51 16.59
N ASP A 210 -9.30 -15.30 17.10
CA ASP A 210 -10.29 -14.23 16.97
C ASP A 210 -10.49 -13.76 15.51
N HIS A 211 -9.46 -13.86 14.66
CA HIS A 211 -9.59 -13.53 13.24
C HIS A 211 -10.66 -14.35 12.51
N ARG A 212 -10.99 -15.56 12.97
CA ARG A 212 -12.03 -16.39 12.33
C ARG A 212 -13.42 -15.80 12.51
N HIS A 213 -13.67 -15.18 13.66
CA HIS A 213 -14.93 -14.48 13.93
C HIS A 213 -15.03 -13.24 13.03
N LEU A 214 -13.93 -12.50 12.88
CA LEU A 214 -13.84 -11.35 11.98
C LEU A 214 -14.07 -11.75 10.52
N ALA A 215 -13.34 -12.76 10.06
CA ALA A 215 -13.44 -13.25 8.69
C ALA A 215 -14.86 -13.73 8.37
N ARG A 216 -15.49 -14.45 9.30
CA ARG A 216 -16.87 -14.93 9.16
C ARG A 216 -17.87 -13.77 9.10
N PHE A 217 -17.78 -12.83 10.04
CA PHE A 217 -18.67 -11.66 10.04
C PHE A 217 -18.58 -10.87 8.74
N VAL A 218 -17.36 -10.60 8.26
CA VAL A 218 -17.16 -9.88 7.00
C VAL A 218 -17.69 -10.69 5.81
N ALA A 219 -17.48 -12.00 5.80
CA ALA A 219 -18.02 -12.87 4.75
C ALA A 219 -19.55 -12.85 4.70
N ASP A 220 -20.20 -12.86 5.88
CA ASP A 220 -21.66 -12.87 6.02
C ASP A 220 -22.27 -11.49 5.71
N TYR A 221 -21.61 -10.39 6.10
CA TYR A 221 -22.10 -9.02 5.92
C TYR A 221 -21.76 -8.42 4.54
N ALA A 222 -20.50 -8.50 4.14
CA ALA A 222 -19.99 -7.82 2.94
C ALA A 222 -19.91 -8.74 1.73
N GLY A 223 -19.79 -10.06 1.93
CA GLY A 223 -19.69 -11.07 0.89
C GLY A 223 -18.38 -11.87 0.94
N PRO A 224 -18.25 -12.94 0.14
CA PRO A 224 -17.18 -13.92 0.29
C PRO A 224 -15.78 -13.31 0.24
N LEU A 225 -14.93 -13.68 1.19
CA LEU A 225 -13.55 -13.18 1.22
C LEU A 225 -12.73 -13.73 0.05
N SER A 226 -12.00 -12.85 -0.64
CA SER A 226 -10.90 -13.24 -1.54
C SER A 226 -9.55 -13.20 -0.82
N LEU A 227 -9.39 -12.26 0.12
CA LEU A 227 -8.18 -12.08 0.90
C LEU A 227 -8.53 -11.59 2.30
N GLY A 228 -7.91 -12.18 3.32
CA GLY A 228 -7.85 -11.60 4.65
C GLY A 228 -6.41 -11.50 5.12
N CYS A 229 -6.05 -10.41 5.79
CA CYS A 229 -4.77 -10.23 6.45
C CYS A 229 -5.01 -9.87 7.92
N PHE A 230 -4.51 -10.71 8.82
CA PHE A 230 -4.76 -10.58 10.25
C PHE A 230 -3.46 -10.68 11.03
N ALA A 231 -3.24 -9.78 11.98
CA ALA A 231 -2.03 -9.75 12.79
C ALA A 231 -2.24 -8.98 14.09
N GLU A 232 -1.33 -9.13 15.04
CA GLU A 232 -1.15 -8.11 16.08
C GLU A 232 -0.68 -6.81 15.42
N HIS A 233 -1.24 -5.69 15.89
CA HIS A 233 -0.93 -4.35 15.39
C HIS A 233 0.57 -4.07 15.47
N GLN A 234 1.23 -4.41 16.59
CA GLN A 234 2.67 -4.19 16.76
C GLN A 234 3.51 -4.99 15.76
N THR A 235 3.15 -6.25 15.52
CA THR A 235 3.81 -7.11 14.53
C THR A 235 3.67 -6.54 13.13
N PHE A 236 2.45 -6.15 12.74
CA PHE A 236 2.21 -5.55 11.44
C PHE A 236 3.07 -4.29 11.23
N ARG A 237 3.13 -3.41 12.24
CA ARG A 237 3.93 -2.18 12.22
C ARG A 237 5.43 -2.44 12.14
N ALA A 238 5.92 -3.50 12.78
CA ALA A 238 7.32 -3.90 12.68
C ALA A 238 7.65 -4.37 11.24
N LEU A 239 6.77 -5.16 10.65
CA LEU A 239 6.91 -5.71 9.29
C LEU A 239 6.83 -4.63 8.19
N GLU A 240 6.14 -3.52 8.42
CA GLU A 240 6.09 -2.39 7.47
C GLU A 240 7.47 -1.77 7.19
N VAL A 241 8.39 -1.87 8.15
CA VAL A 241 9.73 -1.26 8.06
C VAL A 241 10.88 -2.26 8.15
N ASP A 242 10.58 -3.56 8.18
CA ASP A 242 11.61 -4.61 8.20
C ASP A 242 12.30 -4.68 6.84
N PRO A 243 13.63 -4.43 6.76
CA PRO A 243 14.37 -4.48 5.51
C PRO A 243 14.65 -5.92 5.04
N THR A 244 14.44 -6.92 5.90
CA THR A 244 14.83 -8.32 5.65
C THR A 244 13.96 -8.93 4.55
N PRO A 245 14.55 -9.35 3.41
CA PRO A 245 13.81 -10.08 2.39
C PRO A 245 13.17 -11.34 2.98
N GLY A 246 11.86 -11.51 2.79
CA GLY A 246 11.13 -12.66 3.31
C GLY A 246 10.61 -12.51 4.75
N ALA A 247 10.79 -11.37 5.42
CA ALA A 247 10.24 -11.12 6.76
C ALA A 247 8.72 -11.39 6.82
N TRP A 248 7.97 -10.93 5.83
CA TRP A 248 6.54 -11.22 5.69
C TRP A 248 6.24 -12.71 5.52
N ALA A 249 7.03 -13.42 4.70
CA ALA A 249 6.86 -14.85 4.50
C ALA A 249 7.13 -15.64 5.80
N LEU A 250 8.18 -15.28 6.53
CA LEU A 250 8.49 -15.85 7.84
C LEU A 250 7.37 -15.58 8.84
N ALA A 251 6.89 -14.34 8.94
CA ALA A 251 5.80 -13.97 9.83
C ALA A 251 4.51 -14.76 9.54
N VAL A 252 4.21 -15.00 8.27
CA VAL A 252 3.10 -15.86 7.87
C VAL A 252 3.36 -17.32 8.26
N ALA A 253 4.58 -17.83 8.02
CA ALA A 253 4.95 -19.21 8.34
C ALA A 253 4.85 -19.53 9.84
N VAL A 254 5.28 -18.60 10.71
CA VAL A 254 5.19 -18.73 12.18
C VAL A 254 3.82 -18.30 12.75
N ARG A 255 2.88 -17.90 11.88
CA ARG A 255 1.53 -17.42 12.23
C ARG A 255 1.51 -16.16 13.09
N ASP A 256 2.49 -15.30 12.95
CA ASP A 256 2.45 -13.93 13.47
C ASP A 256 1.64 -13.00 12.55
N VAL A 257 1.48 -13.42 11.29
CA VAL A 257 0.47 -12.92 10.36
C VAL A 257 -0.34 -14.11 9.87
N VAL A 258 -1.66 -13.98 9.85
CA VAL A 258 -2.58 -14.96 9.26
C VAL A 258 -3.14 -14.36 7.98
N LEU A 259 -2.90 -15.04 6.86
CA LEU A 259 -3.54 -14.72 5.59
C LEU A 259 -4.62 -15.75 5.29
N HIS A 260 -5.87 -15.32 5.20
CA HIS A 260 -6.99 -16.23 4.94
C HIS A 260 -8.21 -15.51 4.34
N PRO A 261 -8.76 -15.98 3.20
CA PRO A 261 -8.12 -16.92 2.27
C PRO A 261 -6.92 -16.25 1.59
N VAL A 262 -6.07 -17.07 0.95
CA VAL A 262 -4.94 -16.55 0.17
C VAL A 262 -5.28 -16.75 -1.30
N PRO A 263 -5.43 -15.68 -2.09
CA PRO A 263 -5.57 -15.80 -3.54
C PRO A 263 -4.39 -16.60 -4.10
N ALA A 264 -4.63 -17.46 -5.09
CA ALA A 264 -3.58 -18.30 -5.69
C ALA A 264 -2.36 -17.49 -6.14
N ALA A 265 -2.58 -16.29 -6.67
CA ALA A 265 -1.52 -15.38 -7.09
C ALA A 265 -0.63 -14.85 -5.96
N MET A 266 -1.10 -14.89 -4.70
CA MET A 266 -0.31 -14.51 -3.53
C MET A 266 0.38 -15.71 -2.85
N ALA A 267 -0.01 -16.95 -3.17
CA ALA A 267 0.58 -18.14 -2.56
C ALA A 267 2.08 -18.29 -2.90
N VAL A 268 2.45 -18.04 -4.16
CA VAL A 268 3.83 -18.15 -4.67
C VAL A 268 4.79 -17.11 -4.06
N PRO A 269 4.49 -15.79 -4.09
CA PRO A 269 5.40 -14.79 -3.51
C PRO A 269 5.57 -14.89 -1.99
N LEU A 270 4.63 -15.50 -1.28
CA LEU A 270 4.69 -15.65 0.18
C LEU A 270 5.40 -16.92 0.65
N GLY A 271 5.87 -17.78 -0.27
CA GLY A 271 6.53 -19.03 0.08
C GLY A 271 5.64 -19.99 0.88
N LEU A 272 4.32 -19.78 0.86
CA LEU A 272 3.34 -20.65 1.49
C LEU A 272 3.35 -21.98 0.76
N ASP A 273 3.39 -23.10 1.50
CA ASP A 273 3.36 -24.47 0.95
C ASP A 273 2.40 -24.56 -0.24
N VAL A 274 2.98 -24.54 -1.45
CA VAL A 274 2.26 -24.53 -2.73
C VAL A 274 1.31 -25.73 -2.79
N GLY A 275 1.63 -26.82 -2.09
CA GLY A 275 0.79 -27.99 -1.94
C GLY A 275 -0.59 -27.72 -1.32
N ARG A 276 -0.74 -26.79 -0.35
CA ARG A 276 -2.05 -26.49 0.27
C ARG A 276 -2.88 -25.51 -0.55
N ALA A 277 -2.25 -24.47 -1.11
CA ALA A 277 -2.93 -23.49 -1.96
C ALA A 277 -3.37 -24.09 -3.31
N ALA A 278 -2.52 -24.94 -3.89
CA ALA A 278 -2.88 -25.75 -5.06
C ALA A 278 -3.97 -26.77 -4.70
N LEU A 279 -3.96 -27.38 -3.50
CA LEU A 279 -5.05 -28.27 -3.08
C LEU A 279 -6.41 -27.56 -2.98
N SER A 280 -6.45 -26.32 -2.51
CA SER A 280 -7.70 -25.54 -2.44
C SER A 280 -8.21 -25.13 -3.82
N ALA A 281 -7.32 -24.68 -4.71
CA ALA A 281 -7.68 -24.35 -6.09
C ALA A 281 -8.09 -25.61 -6.87
N LEU A 282 -7.39 -26.72 -6.68
CA LEU A 282 -7.73 -28.03 -7.24
C LEU A 282 -9.02 -28.59 -6.64
N ARG A 283 -9.34 -28.34 -5.37
CA ARG A 283 -10.63 -28.73 -4.79
C ARG A 283 -11.80 -27.94 -5.36
N GLU A 284 -11.61 -26.66 -5.66
CA GLU A 284 -12.64 -25.81 -6.27
C GLU A 284 -12.89 -26.20 -7.75
N VAL A 285 -11.84 -26.64 -8.46
CA VAL A 285 -11.93 -27.19 -9.83
C VAL A 285 -12.44 -28.65 -9.83
N ALA A 286 -12.00 -29.48 -8.87
CA ALA A 286 -12.46 -30.87 -8.72
C ALA A 286 -13.90 -30.97 -8.23
N ALA A 287 -14.40 -29.99 -7.47
CA ALA A 287 -15.81 -29.89 -7.13
C ALA A 287 -16.71 -29.59 -8.35
N ARG A 288 -16.12 -29.16 -9.48
CA ARG A 288 -16.81 -28.93 -10.75
C ARG A 288 -16.63 -30.07 -11.77
N LEU A 289 -15.79 -31.06 -11.49
CA LEU A 289 -15.45 -32.18 -12.38
C LEU A 289 -15.38 -33.50 -11.58
N ASP A 290 -16.47 -34.25 -11.57
CA ASP A 290 -16.65 -35.59 -10.99
C ASP A 290 -15.91 -36.70 -11.82
N PRO A 291 -15.87 -38.00 -11.46
CA PRO A 291 -15.36 -38.74 -10.29
C PRO A 291 -14.23 -39.76 -10.66
N ALA A 292 -13.47 -39.56 -11.75
CA ALA A 292 -12.53 -40.57 -12.24
C ALA A 292 -11.09 -40.28 -11.78
N GLY A 293 -10.80 -40.58 -10.51
CA GLY A 293 -9.51 -40.36 -9.88
C GLY A 293 -8.33 -41.01 -10.62
N VAL A 294 -7.48 -40.19 -11.23
CA VAL A 294 -6.09 -40.53 -11.54
C VAL A 294 -5.29 -39.23 -11.47
N LEU A 295 -4.26 -39.19 -10.62
CA LEU A 295 -2.89 -38.77 -10.98
C LEU A 295 -2.04 -38.49 -9.73
N THR A 296 -0.90 -39.16 -9.68
CA THR A 296 0.41 -38.68 -9.17
C THR A 296 1.46 -39.34 -10.07
N PRO A 297 2.73 -38.87 -10.16
CA PRO A 297 3.41 -37.90 -9.28
C PRO A 297 4.22 -36.81 -10.00
N THR A 298 4.33 -35.62 -9.40
CA THR A 298 5.36 -34.62 -9.79
C THR A 298 6.02 -34.05 -8.53
N LEU A 299 6.97 -34.81 -7.99
CA LEU A 299 7.85 -34.46 -6.87
C LEU A 299 9.24 -34.01 -7.38
N SER A 300 9.28 -32.95 -8.20
CA SER A 300 10.54 -32.30 -8.60
C SER A 300 10.53 -30.77 -8.52
N ALA A 301 9.42 -30.14 -8.12
CA ALA A 301 9.27 -28.67 -8.13
C ALA A 301 9.74 -27.95 -6.85
N ILE A 302 10.39 -28.64 -5.90
CA ILE A 302 10.66 -28.10 -4.55
C ILE A 302 12.00 -27.33 -4.46
N ARG A 303 12.81 -27.24 -5.53
CA ARG A 303 14.18 -26.70 -5.41
C ARG A 303 14.39 -25.23 -5.81
N ASP A 304 13.37 -24.51 -6.27
CA ASP A 304 13.55 -23.13 -6.78
C ASP A 304 12.67 -22.09 -6.06
N VAL A 305 12.90 -21.87 -4.76
CA VAL A 305 12.27 -20.80 -3.97
C VAL A 305 12.69 -19.39 -4.43
N THR A 306 13.75 -19.28 -5.23
CA THR A 306 14.22 -18.01 -5.83
C THR A 306 13.52 -17.62 -7.13
N LEU A 307 12.68 -18.47 -7.73
CA LEU A 307 11.98 -18.17 -9.00
C LEU A 307 10.65 -17.44 -8.82
N GLY A 308 10.02 -17.48 -7.64
CA GLY A 308 8.70 -16.85 -7.41
C GLY A 308 8.68 -15.32 -7.56
N GLN A 309 9.82 -14.64 -7.40
CA GLN A 309 9.90 -13.19 -7.66
C GLN A 309 9.93 -12.84 -9.16
N ARG A 310 10.41 -13.75 -10.02
CA ARG A 310 10.37 -13.56 -11.48
C ARG A 310 8.94 -13.72 -12.01
N GLU A 311 8.20 -14.71 -11.53
CA GLU A 311 6.83 -14.98 -12.00
C GLU A 311 5.84 -13.87 -11.61
N VAL A 312 5.93 -13.29 -10.42
CA VAL A 312 5.04 -12.16 -10.02
C VAL A 312 5.36 -10.90 -10.80
N ARG A 313 6.64 -10.65 -11.12
CA ARG A 313 7.03 -9.55 -12.01
C ARG A 313 6.61 -9.81 -13.45
N GLU A 314 6.58 -11.07 -13.89
CA GLU A 314 6.08 -11.45 -15.23
C GLU A 314 4.56 -11.31 -15.34
N VAL A 315 3.82 -11.56 -14.26
CA VAL A 315 2.35 -11.42 -14.23
C VAL A 315 1.91 -9.98 -14.02
N LEU A 316 2.54 -9.25 -13.08
CA LEU A 316 2.11 -7.89 -12.70
C LEU A 316 2.96 -6.79 -13.34
N GLY A 317 4.14 -7.09 -13.86
CA GLY A 317 5.10 -6.10 -14.38
C GLY A 317 5.97 -5.42 -13.30
N PHE A 318 5.69 -5.64 -12.01
CA PHE A 318 6.39 -5.05 -10.86
C PHE A 318 6.20 -5.91 -9.60
N ASN A 319 7.00 -5.67 -8.55
CA ASN A 319 6.85 -6.34 -7.25
C ASN A 319 6.05 -5.43 -6.28
N PRO A 320 4.77 -5.73 -5.98
CA PRO A 320 3.93 -4.85 -5.15
C PRO A 320 4.43 -4.69 -3.72
N PHE A 321 5.08 -5.71 -3.15
CA PHE A 321 5.71 -5.63 -1.83
C PHE A 321 6.95 -4.74 -1.84
N GLU A 322 7.68 -4.69 -2.96
CA GLU A 322 8.79 -3.76 -3.12
C GLU A 322 8.30 -2.31 -3.20
N VAL A 323 7.16 -2.05 -3.86
CA VAL A 323 6.53 -0.72 -3.90
C VAL A 323 6.11 -0.28 -2.51
N LEU A 324 5.39 -1.13 -1.78
CA LEU A 324 4.98 -0.86 -0.39
C LEU A 324 6.20 -0.65 0.51
N ARG A 325 7.23 -1.50 0.40
CA ARG A 325 8.50 -1.34 1.14
C ARG A 325 9.17 -0.01 0.81
N LYS A 326 9.31 0.36 -0.47
CA LYS A 326 9.90 1.64 -0.88
C LYS A 326 9.10 2.85 -0.36
N LEU A 327 7.78 2.76 -0.31
CA LEU A 327 6.92 3.80 0.24
C LEU A 327 7.07 3.94 1.77
N LEU A 328 7.10 2.82 2.49
CA LEU A 328 7.07 2.77 3.96
C LEU A 328 8.47 2.87 4.61
N SER A 329 9.51 2.35 3.95
CA SER A 329 10.89 2.40 4.46
C SER A 329 11.46 3.83 4.44
N ARG A 330 12.30 4.17 5.41
CA ARG A 330 13.02 5.46 5.48
C ARG A 330 14.48 5.33 5.05
N GLU A 331 14.86 4.24 4.41
CA GLU A 331 16.23 4.05 3.93
C GLU A 331 16.49 5.02 2.77
N ARG A 332 17.67 5.65 2.83
CA ARG A 332 18.11 6.72 1.93
C ARG A 332 18.50 6.21 0.56
#